data_AF-A0A963RTQ5-F1
#
_entry.id   AF-A0A963RTQ5-F1
#
_cell.length_a   1.000
_cell.length_b   1.000
_cell.length_c   1.000
_cell.angle_alpha   90.00
_cell.angle_beta   90.00
_cell.angle_gamma   90.00
#
_symmetry.space_group_name_H-M   'P 1'
#
loop_
_entity.id
_entity.type
_entity.pdbx_description
1 polymer ?
#
loop_
_entity_poly.entity_id
_entity_poly.type
_entity_poly.pdbx_seq_one_letter_code
_entity_poly.pdbx_strand_id
1 'polypeptide(L)'
;MAQILGALCTSHVPAIGRAMAKNLQQDPYWKPFFDGWPPVHRWLADKRPDVAVVFYNDHGLNFFLDKLPTFAIGCAPQYTSADEGWGIPQVAPFRGDEDLSWHLVNSLVAEDFDLTTCQEMLVDHAMTNPMHLMYPD
;
A
#
# COMPACT_ATOMS: atom_id res chain seq x y z
N MET A 1 19.78 3.90 -15.06
CA MET A 1 18.56 4.43 -15.67
C MET A 1 17.39 3.75 -14.97
N ALA A 2 16.50 4.52 -14.33
CA ALA A 2 15.30 3.95 -13.71
C ALA A 2 14.21 3.74 -14.79
N GLN A 3 13.34 2.73 -14.61
CA GLN A 3 12.28 2.40 -15.55
C GLN A 3 10.95 2.22 -14.81
N ILE A 4 9.89 2.88 -15.28
CA ILE A 4 8.52 2.60 -14.84
C ILE A 4 8.02 1.39 -15.62
N LEU A 5 7.72 0.29 -14.93
CA LEU A 5 7.25 -0.96 -15.55
C LEU A 5 5.75 -0.93 -15.88
N GLY A 6 4.96 -0.21 -15.08
CA GLY A 6 3.51 -0.11 -15.23
C GLY A 6 2.86 0.48 -13.98
N ALA A 7 1.53 0.47 -13.96
CA ALA A 7 0.72 0.86 -12.81
C ALA A 7 -0.40 -0.16 -12.60
N LEU A 8 -0.67 -0.50 -11.34
CA LEU A 8 -1.77 -1.37 -10.93
C LEU A 8 -2.71 -0.58 -10.01
N CYS A 9 -4.00 -0.65 -10.27
CA CYS A 9 -5.03 0.06 -9.51
C CYS A 9 -6.03 -0.95 -8.93
N THR A 10 -6.40 -0.80 -7.66
CA THR A 10 -7.42 -1.63 -7.02
C THR A 10 -8.19 -0.82 -5.99
N SER A 11 -9.42 -1.26 -5.71
CA SER A 11 -10.08 -0.91 -4.46
C SER A 11 -9.30 -1.47 -3.28
N HIS A 12 -9.34 -0.77 -2.15
CA HIS A 12 -8.69 -1.21 -0.91
C HIS A 12 -9.67 -1.40 0.26
N VAL A 13 -10.98 -1.40 0.03
CA VAL A 13 -11.99 -1.36 1.10
C VAL A 13 -11.76 -2.41 2.21
N PRO A 14 -11.99 -2.06 3.50
CA PRO A 14 -11.73 -2.97 4.64
C PRO A 14 -12.41 -4.35 4.53
N ALA A 15 -13.56 -4.41 3.84
CA ALA A 15 -14.30 -5.65 3.65
C ALA A 15 -13.47 -6.73 2.90
N ILE A 16 -12.55 -6.32 2.02
CA ILE A 16 -11.64 -7.24 1.31
C ILE A 16 -10.69 -7.90 2.32
N GLY A 17 -10.04 -7.11 3.19
CA GLY A 17 -9.17 -7.63 4.25
C GLY A 17 -9.90 -8.63 5.15
N ARG A 18 -11.14 -8.31 5.54
CA ARG A 18 -11.99 -9.24 6.31
C ARG A 18 -12.32 -10.53 5.54
N ALA A 19 -12.59 -10.44 4.24
CA ALA A 19 -12.88 -11.60 3.41
C ALA A 19 -11.66 -12.53 3.32
N MET A 20 -10.46 -11.97 3.14
CA MET A 20 -9.20 -12.72 3.13
C MET A 20 -8.95 -13.39 4.49
N ALA A 21 -9.06 -12.64 5.59
CA ALA A 21 -8.86 -13.17 6.95
C ALA A 21 -9.85 -14.29 7.33
N LYS A 22 -11.04 -14.33 6.71
CA LYS A 22 -12.08 -15.34 6.95
C LYS A 22 -12.09 -16.47 5.91
N ASN A 23 -11.12 -16.51 5.00
CA ASN A 23 -11.06 -17.50 3.91
C ASN A 23 -12.32 -17.52 3.00
N LEU A 24 -12.90 -16.34 2.74
CA LEU A 24 -14.14 -16.21 1.95
C LEU A 24 -13.89 -16.06 0.44
N GLN A 25 -12.68 -16.29 -0.06
CA GLN A 25 -12.34 -16.07 -1.47
C GLN A 25 -13.16 -16.95 -2.42
N GLN A 26 -13.67 -18.10 -1.96
CA GLN A 26 -14.54 -19.00 -2.73
C GLN A 26 -16.04 -18.79 -2.47
N ASP A 27 -16.41 -17.89 -1.56
CA ASP A 27 -17.81 -17.54 -1.30
C ASP A 27 -18.46 -16.92 -2.56
N PRO A 28 -19.71 -17.24 -2.91
CA PRO A 28 -20.36 -16.75 -4.15
C PRO A 28 -20.35 -15.22 -4.32
N TYR A 29 -20.41 -14.46 -3.23
CA TYR A 29 -20.35 -13.00 -3.30
C TYR A 29 -18.94 -12.51 -3.65
N TRP A 30 -17.91 -13.11 -3.06
CA TRP A 30 -16.52 -12.68 -3.19
C TRP A 30 -15.78 -13.29 -4.37
N LYS A 31 -16.17 -14.49 -4.80
CA LYS A 31 -15.47 -15.25 -5.83
C LYS A 31 -15.24 -14.46 -7.12
N PRO A 32 -16.23 -13.72 -7.68
CA PRO A 32 -15.99 -12.93 -8.90
C PRO A 32 -14.91 -11.86 -8.73
N PHE A 33 -14.77 -11.29 -7.53
CA PHE A 33 -13.71 -10.32 -7.23
C PHE A 33 -12.34 -11.00 -7.20
N PHE A 34 -12.21 -12.11 -6.46
CA PHE A 34 -10.93 -12.82 -6.32
C PHE A 34 -10.49 -13.49 -7.63
N ASP A 35 -11.42 -13.97 -8.45
CA ASP A 35 -11.15 -14.53 -9.79
C ASP A 35 -10.56 -13.49 -10.77
N GLY A 36 -10.62 -12.20 -10.45
CA GLY A 36 -10.04 -11.12 -11.25
C GLY A 36 -8.52 -10.93 -11.09
N TRP A 37 -7.90 -11.51 -10.06
CA TRP A 37 -6.48 -11.30 -9.73
C TRP A 37 -5.43 -12.12 -10.49
N PRO A 38 -5.71 -13.33 -11.04
CA PRO A 38 -4.70 -14.13 -11.73
C PRO A 38 -3.92 -13.43 -12.88
N PRO A 39 -4.49 -12.51 -13.67
CA PRO A 39 -3.72 -11.70 -14.62
C PRO A 39 -2.68 -10.79 -13.95
N VAL A 40 -3.02 -10.18 -12.81
CA VAL A 40 -2.12 -9.30 -12.05
C VAL A 40 -0.96 -10.11 -11.47
N HIS A 41 -1.26 -11.27 -10.87
CA HIS A 41 -0.23 -12.18 -10.34
C HIS A 41 0.77 -12.60 -11.41
N ARG A 42 0.28 -12.98 -12.60
CA ARG A 42 1.14 -13.35 -13.74
C ARG A 42 2.01 -12.19 -14.20
N TRP A 43 1.46 -10.97 -14.24
CA TRP A 43 2.22 -9.79 -14.63
C TRP A 43 3.31 -9.46 -13.62
N LEU A 44 3.01 -9.52 -12.32
CA LEU A 44 3.99 -9.29 -11.25
C LEU A 44 5.09 -10.34 -11.26
N ALA A 45 4.74 -11.62 -11.48
CA ALA A 45 5.73 -12.70 -11.60
C ALA A 45 6.65 -12.55 -12.83
N ASP A 46 6.14 -12.03 -13.94
CA ASP A 46 6.93 -11.72 -15.14
C ASP A 46 7.84 -10.50 -14.93
N LYS A 47 7.26 -9.38 -14.46
CA LYS A 47 7.95 -8.09 -14.37
C LYS A 47 8.88 -7.95 -13.19
N ARG A 48 8.59 -8.64 -12.07
CA ARG A 48 9.39 -8.61 -10.83
C ARG A 48 9.88 -7.20 -10.47
N PRO A 49 8.96 -6.27 -10.17
CA PRO A 49 9.36 -4.91 -9.80
C PRO A 49 10.22 -4.91 -8.53
N ASP A 50 11.26 -4.07 -8.52
CA ASP A 50 12.12 -3.90 -7.34
C ASP A 50 11.43 -3.06 -6.25
N VAL A 51 10.64 -2.06 -6.66
CA VAL A 51 9.96 -1.11 -5.77
C VAL A 51 8.56 -0.79 -6.29
N ALA A 52 7.61 -0.58 -5.37
CA ALA A 52 6.29 -0.05 -5.68
C ALA A 52 6.11 1.32 -5.00
N VAL A 53 5.78 2.35 -5.78
CA VAL A 53 5.33 3.64 -5.25
C VAL A 53 3.82 3.54 -5.05
N VAL A 54 3.39 3.47 -3.78
CA VAL A 54 1.99 3.22 -3.42
C VAL A 54 1.31 4.53 -3.05
N PHE A 55 0.34 4.95 -3.87
CA PHE A 55 -0.51 6.10 -3.59
C PHE A 55 -1.79 5.62 -2.89
N TYR A 56 -2.05 6.14 -1.69
CA TYR A 56 -3.24 5.84 -0.91
C TYR A 56 -3.55 6.99 0.05
N ASN A 57 -4.75 6.98 0.64
CA ASN A 57 -5.12 7.87 1.73
C ASN A 57 -5.07 7.10 3.06
N ASP A 58 -4.52 7.72 4.10
CA ASP A 58 -4.60 7.19 5.47
C ASP A 58 -6.02 7.32 6.01
N HIS A 59 -6.49 6.32 6.76
CA HIS A 59 -7.83 6.28 7.34
C HIS A 59 -7.86 6.69 8.82
N GLY A 60 -6.99 7.62 9.22
CA GLY A 60 -6.90 8.13 10.59
C GLY A 60 -5.99 7.32 11.48
N LEU A 61 -5.11 6.48 10.90
CA LEU A 61 -4.13 5.70 11.65
C LEU A 61 -2.88 6.54 11.95
N ASN A 62 -2.35 7.25 10.93
CA ASN A 62 -1.24 8.18 11.10
C ASN A 62 -1.72 9.62 11.23
N PHE A 63 -2.71 9.99 10.41
CA PHE A 63 -3.13 11.37 10.22
C PHE A 63 -4.58 11.52 10.66
N PHE A 64 -4.76 11.97 11.91
CA PHE A 64 -6.08 12.26 12.44
C PHE A 64 -6.48 13.72 12.18
N LEU A 65 -7.68 14.11 12.61
CA LEU A 65 -8.26 15.41 12.29
C LEU A 65 -7.45 16.63 12.78
N ASP A 66 -6.51 16.45 13.71
CA ASP A 66 -5.60 17.48 14.18
C ASP A 66 -4.39 17.70 13.26
N LYS A 67 -4.05 16.73 12.40
CA LYS A 67 -2.92 16.76 11.46
C LYS A 67 -3.28 16.05 10.15
N LEU A 68 -3.63 16.82 9.14
CA LEU A 68 -4.07 16.33 7.84
C LEU A 68 -3.24 16.95 6.71
N PRO A 69 -2.05 16.41 6.41
CA PRO A 69 -1.26 16.88 5.28
C PRO A 69 -1.96 16.55 3.95
N THR A 70 -1.93 17.48 2.99
CA THR A 70 -2.43 17.21 1.62
C THR A 70 -1.62 16.12 0.93
N PHE A 71 -0.30 16.17 1.08
CA PHE A 71 0.64 15.16 0.58
C PHE A 71 1.62 14.77 1.68
N ALA A 72 1.76 13.47 1.90
CA ALA A 72 2.75 12.89 2.80
C ALA A 72 3.52 11.79 2.08
N ILE A 73 4.84 11.73 2.29
CA ILE A 73 5.71 10.69 1.72
C ILE A 73 6.43 9.97 2.85
N GLY A 74 6.25 8.65 2.90
CA GLY A 74 7.03 7.76 3.76
C GLY A 74 8.50 7.74 3.34
N CYS A 75 9.38 7.98 4.28
CA CYS A 75 10.84 7.97 4.12
C CYS A 75 11.50 7.11 5.21
N ALA A 76 10.82 6.05 5.65
CA ALA A 76 11.29 5.14 6.68
C ALA A 76 11.93 3.89 6.05
N PRO A 77 12.92 3.26 6.70
CA PRO A 77 13.50 2.00 6.21
C PRO A 77 12.53 0.82 6.24
N GLN A 78 11.46 0.93 7.03
CA GLN A 78 10.47 -0.12 7.23
C GLN A 78 9.12 0.49 7.65
N TYR A 79 8.04 -0.17 7.24
CA TYR A 79 6.67 0.18 7.60
C TYR A 79 5.96 -1.02 8.22
N THR A 80 5.29 -0.81 9.35
CA THR A 80 4.51 -1.84 10.04
C THR A 80 3.03 -1.51 9.96
N SER A 81 2.21 -2.55 9.82
CA SER A 81 0.76 -2.39 9.94
C SER A 81 0.34 -2.27 11.41
N ALA A 82 -0.81 -1.65 11.68
CA ALA A 82 -1.42 -1.65 13.00
C ALA A 82 -2.89 -2.10 12.94
N ASP A 83 -3.43 -2.50 14.09
CA ASP A 83 -4.85 -2.85 14.18
C ASP A 83 -5.70 -1.58 14.15
N GLU A 84 -6.64 -1.53 13.22
CA GLU A 84 -7.57 -0.42 13.04
C GLU A 84 -8.91 -0.68 13.76
N GLY A 85 -8.91 -1.58 14.75
CA GLY A 85 -10.08 -1.98 15.53
C GLY A 85 -10.83 -3.18 14.96
N TRP A 86 -10.20 -3.94 14.05
CA TRP A 86 -10.79 -5.10 13.39
C TRP A 86 -10.31 -6.44 13.94
N GLY A 87 -9.24 -6.44 14.75
CA GLY A 87 -8.64 -7.66 15.30
C GLY A 87 -8.02 -8.56 14.22
N ILE A 88 -7.65 -7.99 13.08
CA ILE A 88 -6.92 -8.69 12.02
C ILE A 88 -5.44 -8.68 12.40
N PRO A 89 -4.74 -9.84 12.38
CA PRO A 89 -3.32 -9.89 12.70
C PRO A 89 -2.50 -8.97 11.80
N GLN A 90 -1.47 -8.35 12.37
CA GLN A 90 -0.50 -7.58 11.60
C GLN A 90 0.22 -8.48 10.60
N VAL A 91 0.47 -7.93 9.41
CA VAL A 91 1.29 -8.57 8.39
C VAL A 91 2.77 -8.34 8.65
N ALA A 92 3.63 -9.08 7.95
CA ALA A 92 5.07 -8.83 7.99
C ALA A 92 5.36 -7.37 7.58
N PRO A 93 6.35 -6.72 8.19
CA PRO A 93 6.67 -5.34 7.85
C PRO A 93 7.12 -5.21 6.38
N PHE A 94 6.76 -4.08 5.76
CA PHE A 94 7.20 -3.75 4.41
C PHE A 94 8.53 -3.02 4.48
N ARG A 95 9.48 -3.42 3.62
CA ARG A 95 10.74 -2.69 3.46
C ARG A 95 10.49 -1.38 2.72
N GLY A 96 11.04 -0.28 3.23
CA GLY A 96 11.09 1.00 2.53
C GLY A 96 12.33 1.14 1.65
N ASP A 97 12.32 2.12 0.76
CA ASP A 97 13.44 2.51 -0.09
C ASP A 97 13.77 3.98 0.19
N GLU A 98 14.69 4.20 1.15
CA GLU A 98 15.02 5.54 1.63
C GLU A 98 15.64 6.42 0.53
N ASP A 99 16.50 5.84 -0.31
CA ASP A 99 17.16 6.55 -1.41
C ASP A 99 16.13 7.04 -2.44
N LEU A 100 15.18 6.18 -2.84
CA LEU A 100 14.11 6.58 -3.74
C LEU A 100 13.15 7.59 -3.09
N SER A 101 12.77 7.38 -1.82
CA SER A 101 11.89 8.30 -1.10
C SER A 101 12.48 9.72 -1.04
N TRP A 102 13.74 9.86 -0.67
CA TRP A 102 14.40 11.18 -0.63
C TRP A 102 14.63 11.76 -2.01
N HIS A 103 14.89 10.94 -3.02
CA HIS A 103 14.95 11.41 -4.41
C HIS A 103 13.61 12.02 -4.86
N LEU A 104 12.48 11.36 -4.55
CA LEU A 104 11.14 11.85 -4.86
C LEU A 104 10.82 13.14 -4.11
N VAL A 105 11.10 13.20 -2.80
CA VAL A 105 10.88 14.39 -1.96
C VAL A 105 11.64 15.59 -2.53
N ASN A 106 12.94 15.45 -2.80
CA ASN A 106 13.76 16.55 -3.31
C ASN A 106 13.29 17.01 -4.69
N SER A 107 12.90 16.08 -5.56
CA SER A 107 12.42 16.40 -6.91
C SER A 107 11.09 17.13 -6.88
N LEU A 108 10.15 16.70 -6.04
CA LEU A 108 8.83 17.32 -5.92
C LEU A 108 8.90 18.70 -5.26
N VAL A 109 9.75 18.87 -4.23
CA VAL A 109 10.00 20.20 -3.64
C VAL A 109 10.61 21.15 -4.67
N ALA A 110 11.51 20.67 -5.53
CA ALA A 110 12.07 21.48 -6.62
C ALA A 110 11.03 21.86 -7.70
N GLU A 111 9.92 21.13 -7.78
CA GLU A 111 8.75 21.39 -8.63
C GLU A 111 7.63 22.13 -7.85
N ASP A 112 7.98 22.82 -6.77
CA ASP A 112 7.09 23.67 -5.95
C ASP A 112 5.92 22.92 -5.25
N PHE A 113 6.07 21.63 -4.95
CA PHE A 113 5.12 20.90 -4.10
C PHE A 113 5.49 21.03 -2.61
N ASP A 114 4.51 21.45 -1.81
CA ASP A 114 4.61 21.46 -0.35
C ASP A 114 4.29 20.05 0.21
N LEU A 115 5.32 19.36 0.68
CA LEU A 115 5.22 17.98 1.16
C LEU A 115 5.43 17.85 2.67
N THR A 116 4.76 16.86 3.27
CA THR A 116 5.13 16.33 4.58
C THR A 116 6.00 15.08 4.41
N THR A 117 7.17 15.05 5.05
CA THR A 117 8.02 13.85 5.11
C THR A 117 7.73 13.05 6.37
N CYS A 118 7.63 11.72 6.24
CA CYS A 118 7.32 10.82 7.34
C CYS A 118 8.43 9.79 7.50
N GLN A 119 9.37 10.04 8.42
CA GLN A 119 10.47 9.11 8.72
C GLN A 119 10.05 7.97 9.66
N GLU A 120 8.85 8.09 10.23
CA GLU A 120 8.13 7.03 10.94
C GLU A 120 6.67 7.10 10.49
N MET A 121 6.10 5.96 10.07
CA MET A 121 4.67 5.84 9.77
C MET A 121 4.22 4.38 9.82
N LEU A 122 2.99 4.19 10.25
CA LEU A 122 2.27 2.93 10.14
C LEU A 122 1.62 2.82 8.75
N VAL A 123 1.24 1.61 8.34
CA VAL A 123 0.45 1.39 7.13
C VAL A 123 -0.89 0.74 7.48
N ASP A 124 -1.98 1.28 6.94
CA ASP A 124 -3.34 0.81 7.22
C ASP A 124 -3.82 -0.21 6.16
N HIS A 125 -5.10 -0.57 6.21
CA HIS A 125 -5.76 -1.46 5.26
C HIS A 125 -5.65 -0.97 3.81
N ALA A 126 -5.51 0.34 3.58
CA ALA A 126 -5.46 0.91 2.24
C ALA A 126 -4.13 0.66 1.53
N MET A 127 -3.07 0.39 2.29
CA MET A 127 -1.80 -0.13 1.77
C MET A 127 -1.75 -1.66 1.86
N THR A 128 -2.12 -2.24 3.01
CA THR A 128 -1.93 -3.68 3.27
C THR A 128 -2.86 -4.59 2.46
N ASN A 129 -4.12 -4.22 2.22
CA ASN A 129 -5.04 -5.05 1.44
C ASN A 129 -4.58 -5.19 -0.02
N PRO A 130 -4.27 -4.10 -0.76
CA PRO A 130 -3.70 -4.21 -2.10
C PRO A 130 -2.45 -5.08 -2.16
N MET A 131 -1.54 -4.94 -1.19
CA MET A 131 -0.31 -5.75 -1.16
C MET A 131 -0.61 -7.23 -1.00
N HIS A 132 -1.52 -7.62 -0.09
CA HIS A 132 -1.92 -9.02 0.07
C HIS A 132 -2.63 -9.57 -1.17
N LEU A 133 -3.42 -8.75 -1.86
CA LEU A 133 -4.09 -9.17 -3.10
C LEU A 133 -3.08 -9.37 -4.25
N MET A 134 -2.08 -8.50 -4.35
CA MET A 134 -1.04 -8.54 -5.39
C MET A 134 -0.01 -9.66 -5.14
N TYR A 135 0.29 -9.94 -3.87
CA TYR A 135 1.26 -10.94 -3.42
C TYR A 135 0.59 -11.86 -2.38
N PRO A 136 -0.19 -12.86 -2.83
CA PRO A 136 -1.01 -13.71 -1.95
C PRO A 136 -0.23 -14.78 -1.16
N ASP A 137 1.10 -14.67 -1.04
CA ASP A 137 2.00 -15.65 -0.40
C ASP A 137 2.80 -15.04 0.75
#